data_AF-A0A7K9WAZ0-F1
#
_entry.id   AF-A0A7K9WAZ0-F1
#
_cell.length_a   1.000
_cell.length_b   1.000
_cell.length_c   1.000
_cell.angle_alpha   90.00
_cell.angle_beta   90.00
_cell.angle_gamma   90.00
#
_symmetry.space_group_name_H-M   'P 1'
#
loop_
_entity.id
_entity.type
_entity.pdbx_description
1 polymer ?
#
loop_
_entity_poly.entity_id
_entity_poly.type
_entity_poly.pdbx_seq_one_letter_code
_entity_poly.pdbx_strand_id
1 'polypeptide(L)'
;SPQPQSHARNGDGEEEEEEEEEASAPVQPAQLFAPKSLVLVSRLDHAEVFRNSLGLIYTIYVDGLSVSLENVIGNLLTCTIPITGGAQ
;
A
#
# COMPACT_ATOMS: atom_id res chain seq x y z
N SER A 1 15.66 -25.32 47.71
CA SER A 1 16.75 -24.51 48.29
C SER A 1 17.80 -24.21 47.22
N PRO A 2 18.47 -23.05 47.29
CA PRO A 2 18.77 -22.16 46.15
C PRO A 2 20.22 -22.24 45.64
N GLN A 3 20.50 -21.62 44.47
CA GLN A 3 21.85 -21.27 43.99
C GLN A 3 22.49 -20.15 44.83
N PRO A 4 23.83 -20.03 44.77
CA PRO A 4 24.43 -18.70 44.58
C PRO A 4 25.59 -18.64 43.57
N GLN A 5 25.74 -17.45 42.97
CA GLN A 5 26.73 -16.96 42.00
C GLN A 5 28.09 -16.55 42.64
N SER A 6 29.15 -16.40 41.85
CA SER A 6 30.10 -15.23 41.82
C SER A 6 31.32 -15.52 40.90
N HIS A 7 31.52 -14.76 39.81
CA HIS A 7 32.54 -13.69 39.56
C HIS A 7 34.00 -14.20 39.43
N ALA A 8 34.86 -13.80 38.49
CA ALA A 8 35.10 -12.51 37.80
C ALA A 8 35.75 -12.77 36.39
N ARG A 9 35.35 -12.10 35.30
CA ARG A 9 35.92 -10.83 34.73
C ARG A 9 37.45 -10.82 34.62
N ASN A 10 37.95 -10.82 33.39
CA ASN A 10 38.95 -9.87 32.88
C ASN A 10 38.98 -9.94 31.35
N GLY A 11 38.84 -8.75 30.74
CA GLY A 11 39.02 -8.52 29.32
C GLY A 11 40.33 -7.78 29.10
N ASP A 12 40.94 -8.07 27.95
CA ASP A 12 42.04 -7.39 27.26
C ASP A 12 41.71 -7.74 25.79
N GLY A 13 41.47 -6.83 24.85
CA GLY A 13 41.99 -5.48 24.71
C GLY A 13 42.87 -5.43 23.46
N GLU A 14 42.34 -5.82 22.30
CA GLU A 14 43.01 -5.57 21.01
C GLU A 14 41.96 -4.98 20.05
N GLU A 15 42.09 -3.67 19.88
CA GLU A 15 41.45 -2.86 18.87
C GLU A 15 42.08 -3.22 17.53
N GLU A 16 41.31 -3.76 16.59
CA GLU A 16 41.63 -3.65 15.17
C GLU A 16 40.37 -3.09 14.47
N GLU A 17 40.36 -1.76 14.36
CA GLU A 17 39.64 -1.05 13.32
C GLU A 17 40.21 -1.51 11.97
N GLU A 18 39.57 -2.48 11.32
CA GLU A 18 39.81 -2.73 9.88
C GLU A 18 38.69 -2.08 9.07
N GLU A 19 39.02 -0.83 8.69
CA GLU A 19 38.74 -0.14 7.43
C GLU A 19 37.74 -0.78 6.46
N GLU A 20 36.69 -0.01 6.18
CA GLU A 20 36.18 0.28 4.83
C GLU A 20 36.53 -0.71 3.70
N GLU A 21 35.96 -1.92 3.69
CA GLU A 21 35.78 -2.62 2.43
C GLU A 21 34.47 -2.14 1.78
N GLU A 22 34.62 -1.12 0.93
CA GLU A 22 33.74 -0.75 -0.18
C GLU A 22 33.49 -1.98 -1.09
N ALA A 23 32.76 -2.97 -0.58
CA ALA A 23 32.16 -4.00 -1.39
C ALA A 23 31.00 -3.33 -2.12
N SER A 24 31.34 -2.76 -3.28
CA SER A 24 30.48 -2.43 -4.39
C SER A 24 29.65 -3.65 -4.82
N ALA A 25 28.75 -4.09 -3.95
CA ALA A 25 27.70 -5.01 -4.30
C ALA A 25 26.91 -4.31 -5.40
N PRO A 26 26.74 -4.94 -6.59
CA PRO A 26 25.88 -4.36 -7.60
C PRO A 26 24.51 -4.22 -6.97
N VAL A 27 24.08 -2.97 -6.74
CA VAL A 27 22.75 -2.64 -6.27
C VAL A 27 21.81 -3.29 -7.26
N GLN A 28 21.17 -4.39 -6.86
CA GLN A 28 20.20 -5.05 -7.73
C GLN A 28 19.15 -3.99 -8.07
N PRO A 29 18.91 -3.71 -9.36
CA PRO A 29 17.91 -2.74 -9.73
C PRO A 29 16.60 -3.21 -9.09
N ALA A 30 16.04 -2.39 -8.20
CA ALA A 30 14.76 -2.69 -7.59
C ALA A 30 13.80 -3.01 -8.73
N GLN A 31 13.29 -4.24 -8.77
CA GLN A 31 12.38 -4.68 -9.81
C GLN A 31 11.11 -3.83 -9.68
N LEU A 32 11.05 -2.75 -10.44
CA LEU A 32 9.98 -1.77 -10.36
C LEU A 32 8.77 -2.35 -11.07
N PHE A 33 7.91 -3.04 -10.33
CA PHE A 33 6.60 -3.41 -10.84
C PHE A 33 5.83 -2.11 -11.09
N ALA A 34 5.26 -1.98 -12.29
CA ALA A 34 4.35 -0.89 -12.56
C ALA A 34 3.20 -0.92 -11.52
N PRO A 35 2.76 0.23 -10.99
CA PRO A 35 1.61 0.28 -10.11
C PRO A 35 0.42 -0.42 -10.78
N LYS A 36 -0.36 -1.18 -10.00
CA LYS A 36 -1.62 -1.75 -10.52
C LYS A 36 -2.51 -0.60 -10.99
N SER A 37 -2.95 -0.65 -12.26
CA SER A 37 -3.80 0.39 -12.85
C SER A 37 -5.27 -0.02 -12.82
N LEU A 38 -6.14 0.89 -12.40
CA LEU A 38 -7.59 0.73 -12.42
C LEU A 38 -8.18 1.69 -13.47
N VAL A 39 -8.96 1.15 -14.40
CA VAL A 39 -9.54 1.93 -15.52
C VAL A 39 -11.05 1.72 -15.56
N LEU A 40 -11.79 2.81 -15.71
CA LEU A 40 -13.24 2.79 -15.93
C LEU A 40 -13.54 3.41 -17.29
N VAL A 41 -14.26 2.67 -18.12
CA VAL A 41 -14.75 3.13 -19.42
C VAL A 41 -16.26 3.31 -19.30
N SER A 42 -16.73 4.53 -19.58
CA SER A 42 -18.14 4.87 -19.53
C SER A 42 -18.53 5.70 -20.74
N ARG A 43 -19.78 5.57 -21.18
CA ARG A 43 -20.39 6.42 -22.21
C ARG A 43 -20.96 7.72 -21.64
N LEU A 44 -21.03 7.83 -20.31
CA LEU A 44 -21.55 9.00 -19.61
C LEU A 44 -20.44 10.04 -19.44
N ASP A 45 -20.78 11.32 -19.58
CA ASP A 45 -19.83 12.43 -19.41
C ASP A 45 -19.82 12.93 -17.95
N HIS A 46 -19.41 12.04 -17.04
CA HIS A 46 -19.37 12.28 -15.59
C HIS A 46 -17.99 11.96 -15.00
N ALA A 47 -16.94 12.49 -15.61
CA ALA A 47 -15.55 12.20 -15.27
C ALA A 47 -15.24 12.39 -13.77
N GLU A 48 -15.82 13.41 -13.12
CA GLU A 48 -15.59 13.65 -11.69
C GLU A 48 -16.15 12.53 -10.80
N VAL A 49 -17.40 12.10 -11.05
CA VAL A 49 -18.02 10.99 -10.32
C VAL A 49 -17.20 9.72 -10.52
N PHE A 50 -16.79 9.42 -11.75
CA PHE A 50 -15.98 8.25 -12.04
C PHE A 50 -14.60 8.29 -11.38
N ARG A 51 -13.94 9.44 -11.32
CA ARG A 51 -12.68 9.61 -10.58
C ARG A 51 -12.86 9.33 -9.09
N ASN A 52 -13.93 9.85 -8.48
CA ASN A 52 -14.23 9.62 -7.07
C ASN A 52 -14.52 8.13 -6.79
N SER A 53 -15.30 7.48 -7.65
CA SER A 53 -15.58 6.04 -7.54
C SER A 53 -14.34 5.18 -7.73
N LEU A 54 -13.49 5.49 -8.71
CA LEU A 54 -12.20 4.82 -8.92
C LEU A 54 -11.27 4.98 -7.71
N GLY A 55 -11.19 6.19 -7.15
CA GLY A 55 -10.42 6.45 -5.94
C GLY A 55 -10.91 5.60 -4.77
N LEU A 56 -12.22 5.55 -4.54
CA LEU A 56 -12.82 4.74 -3.48
C LEU A 56 -12.58 3.24 -3.68
N ILE A 57 -12.76 2.72 -4.90
CA ILE A 57 -12.48 1.31 -5.24
C ILE A 57 -11.01 0.99 -4.97
N TYR A 58 -10.09 1.87 -5.38
CA TYR A 58 -8.67 1.68 -5.16
C TYR A 58 -8.33 1.69 -3.67
N THR A 59 -8.84 2.66 -2.90
CA THR A 59 -8.67 2.74 -1.45
C THR A 59 -9.13 1.46 -0.75
N ILE A 60 -10.34 0.96 -1.06
CA ILE A 60 -10.84 -0.30 -0.48
C ILE A 60 -9.89 -1.46 -0.80
N TYR A 61 -9.38 -1.52 -2.04
CA TYR A 61 -8.47 -2.57 -2.49
C TYR A 61 -7.10 -2.51 -1.80
N VAL A 62 -6.49 -1.33 -1.66
CA VAL A 62 -5.14 -1.18 -1.09
C VAL A 62 -5.12 -1.13 0.43
N ASP A 63 -6.10 -0.47 1.05
CA ASP A 63 -6.17 -0.30 2.50
C ASP A 63 -6.94 -1.44 3.20
N GLY A 64 -7.55 -2.34 2.43
CA GLY A 64 -8.23 -3.53 2.96
C GLY A 64 -9.48 -3.21 3.79
N LEU A 65 -10.23 -2.18 3.40
CA LEU A 65 -11.45 -1.76 4.10
C LEU A 65 -12.49 -2.90 4.10
N SER A 66 -13.27 -3.03 5.18
CA SER A 66 -14.29 -4.09 5.36
C SER A 66 -15.54 -3.93 4.49
N VAL A 67 -15.52 -3.03 3.51
CA VAL A 67 -16.62 -2.78 2.58
C VAL A 67 -16.49 -3.71 1.38
N SER A 68 -17.57 -4.40 1.01
CA SER A 68 -17.58 -5.23 -0.19
C SER A 68 -17.40 -4.38 -1.45
N LEU A 69 -16.30 -4.59 -2.16
CA LEU A 69 -16.02 -3.97 -3.47
C LEU A 69 -17.17 -4.17 -4.45
N GLU A 70 -17.78 -5.35 -4.43
CA GLU A 70 -18.94 -5.73 -5.24
C GLU A 70 -20.12 -4.77 -5.07
N ASN A 71 -20.38 -4.33 -3.83
CA ASN A 71 -21.45 -3.37 -3.55
C ASN A 71 -21.12 -1.98 -4.10
N VAL A 72 -19.87 -1.54 -3.99
CA VAL A 72 -19.43 -0.24 -4.50
C VAL A 72 -19.49 -0.21 -6.03
N ILE A 73 -19.03 -1.28 -6.68
CA ILE A 73 -19.13 -1.46 -8.12
C ILE A 73 -20.60 -1.55 -8.54
N GLY A 74 -21.42 -2.29 -7.81
CA GLY A 74 -22.86 -2.40 -8.03
C GLY A 74 -23.53 -1.03 -8.03
N ASN A 75 -23.28 -0.22 -7.00
CA ASN A 75 -23.80 1.15 -6.88
C ASN A 75 -23.35 2.05 -8.03
N LEU A 76 -22.11 1.88 -8.52
CA LEU A 76 -21.61 2.65 -9.66
C LEU A 76 -22.32 2.27 -10.97
N LEU A 77 -22.62 1.00 -11.17
CA LEU A 77 -23.32 0.50 -12.35
C LEU A 77 -24.83 0.83 -12.31
N THR A 78 -25.42 0.87 -11.12
CA THR A 78 -26.84 1.21 -10.91
C THR A 78 -27.07 2.68 -10.63
N CYS A 79 -26.03 3.52 -10.67
CA CYS A 79 -26.12 4.96 -10.51
C CYS A 79 -26.93 5.55 -11.68
N THR A 80 -28.26 5.49 -11.56
CA THR A 80 -29.19 6.20 -12.41
C THR A 80 -29.10 7.66 -12.01
N ILE A 81 -28.54 8.50 -12.87
CA ILE A 81 -28.61 9.94 -12.68
C ILE A 81 -30.08 10.30 -12.86
N PRO A 82 -30.80 10.74 -11.81
CA PRO A 82 -32.17 11.19 -11.98
C PRO A 82 -32.13 12.37 -12.94
N ILE A 83 -32.93 12.30 -14.00
CA ILE A 83 -33.13 13.43 -14.92
C ILE A 83 -33.78 14.55 -14.11
N THR A 84 -32.98 15.55 -13.71
CA THR A 84 -33.51 16.83 -13.24
C THR A 84 -34.23 17.48 -14.41
N GLY A 85 -35.56 17.34 -14.49
CA GLY A 85 -36.36 18.05 -15.50
C GLY A 85 -37.63 17.36 -16.01
N GLY A 86 -38.34 16.56 -15.20
CA GLY A 86 -39.72 16.23 -15.52
C GLY A 86 -40.63 17.39 -15.12
N ALA A 87 -41.15 18.15 -16.09
CA ALA A 87 -42.17 19.16 -15.84
C ALA A 87 -43.39 18.51 -15.17
N GLN A 88 -43.82 19.06 -14.03
CA GLN A 88 -45.08 18.73 -13.36
C GLN A 88 -46.25 19.41 -14.07
#